data_AF-A0A9J7GP40-F1
#
_entry.id   AF-A0A9J7GP40-F1
#
_cell.length_a   1.000
_cell.length_b   1.000
_cell.length_c   1.000
_cell.angle_alpha   90.00
_cell.angle_beta   90.00
_cell.angle_gamma   90.00
#
_symmetry.space_group_name_H-M   'P 1'
#
loop_
_entity.id
_entity.type
_entity.pdbx_description
1 polymer ?
#
loop_
_entity_poly.entity_id
_entity_poly.type
_entity_poly.pdbx_seq_one_letter_code
_entity_poly.pdbx_strand_id
1 'polypeptide(L)'
;MASRRRGTDLLSGIIPELCQKYQELNFLIGGEGPKRIILEEVRERYQLHDRVQLLGALEHKDVRNVLVQGHIFLNTSLTEAFCMAIVEAASCGLQVVSTKVGGIPEVLPENLIILCEPSVKSLCEGLEKAIFQVKSGTLPAPENIHNVVKSFYTWRNVAERTEKVYERVSKETVLPIHKRLNRLISHCGPVTGYIFALLAVISYLFLLFLQWMTPDSIIDVAVDATGPRGAWTRQCPHDKKRGENDKVSKSR
;
A
#
# COMPACT_ATOMS: atom_id res chain seq x y z
N MET A 1 8.88 -1.33 19.35
CA MET A 1 8.63 -0.13 18.52
C MET A 1 7.48 -0.28 17.51
N ALA A 2 7.35 -1.42 16.81
CA ALA A 2 6.30 -1.64 15.81
C ALA A 2 4.85 -1.51 16.33
N SER A 3 4.60 -1.86 17.60
CA SER A 3 3.24 -1.87 18.15
C SER A 3 2.59 -0.49 18.34
N ARG A 4 3.38 0.57 18.54
CA ARG A 4 2.84 1.94 18.66
C ARG A 4 2.40 2.49 17.30
N ARG A 5 3.02 2.02 16.22
CA ARG A 5 2.72 2.47 14.85
C ARG A 5 1.33 2.04 14.38
N ARG A 6 0.85 0.86 14.81
CA ARG A 6 -0.47 0.34 14.44
C ARG A 6 -1.64 0.92 15.26
N GLY A 7 -1.36 1.74 16.27
CA GLY A 7 -2.36 2.42 17.08
C GLY A 7 -3.26 1.50 17.91
N THR A 8 -2.73 0.38 18.43
CA THR A 8 -3.47 -0.53 19.31
C THR A 8 -4.09 0.18 20.53
N ASP A 9 -3.46 1.27 20.99
CA ASP A 9 -3.98 2.10 22.08
C ASP A 9 -5.32 2.80 21.72
N LEU A 10 -5.52 3.12 20.44
CA LEU A 10 -6.79 3.68 19.97
C LEU A 10 -7.88 2.60 19.96
N LEU A 11 -7.55 1.37 19.52
CA LEU A 11 -8.50 0.24 19.53
C LEU A 11 -9.05 -0.04 20.93
N SER A 12 -8.21 0.04 21.97
CA SER A 12 -8.67 -0.15 23.35
C SER A 12 -9.71 0.86 23.82
N GLY A 13 -9.72 2.08 23.24
CA GLY A 13 -10.76 3.07 23.52
C GLY A 13 -12.02 2.86 22.67
N ILE A 14 -11.85 2.51 21.39
CA ILE A 14 -12.93 2.36 20.41
C ILE A 14 -13.82 1.16 20.72
N ILE A 15 -13.22 0.00 21.00
CA ILE A 15 -13.94 -1.26 21.21
C ILE A 15 -15.01 -1.13 22.30
N PRO A 16 -14.71 -0.72 23.55
CA PRO A 16 -15.72 -0.65 24.59
C PRO A 16 -16.81 0.39 24.29
N GLU A 17 -16.45 1.53 23.72
CA GLU A 17 -17.39 2.61 23.37
C GLU A 17 -18.44 2.13 22.36
N LEU A 18 -17.99 1.54 21.24
CA LEU A 18 -18.90 1.06 20.20
C LEU A 18 -19.65 -0.20 20.61
N CYS A 19 -19.01 -1.11 21.34
CA CYS A 19 -19.66 -2.32 21.83
C CYS A 19 -20.80 -2.02 22.83
N GLN A 20 -20.74 -0.92 23.58
CA GLN A 20 -21.84 -0.49 24.44
C GLN A 20 -23.05 0.03 23.63
N LYS A 21 -22.78 0.73 22.53
CA LYS A 21 -23.82 1.34 21.67
C LYS A 21 -24.43 0.36 20.67
N TYR A 22 -23.66 -0.60 20.18
CA TYR A 22 -24.07 -1.57 19.16
C TYR A 22 -23.87 -3.00 19.67
N GLN A 23 -24.98 -3.64 20.07
CA GLN A 23 -24.98 -5.02 20.59
C GLN A 23 -24.54 -6.04 19.54
N GLU A 24 -24.87 -5.81 18.26
CA GLU A 24 -24.57 -6.71 17.13
C GLU A 24 -23.13 -6.58 16.59
N LEU A 25 -22.33 -5.67 17.16
CA LEU A 25 -20.98 -5.40 16.68
C LEU A 25 -19.98 -6.42 17.21
N ASN A 26 -19.33 -7.13 16.29
CA ASN A 26 -18.26 -8.08 16.58
C ASN A 26 -16.93 -7.60 15.98
N PHE A 27 -15.84 -7.75 16.72
CA PHE A 27 -14.49 -7.42 16.32
C PHE A 27 -13.67 -8.70 16.12
N LEU A 28 -13.11 -8.86 14.92
CA LEU A 28 -12.09 -9.85 14.63
C LEU A 28 -10.76 -9.14 14.50
N ILE A 29 -9.82 -9.42 15.41
CA ILE A 29 -8.53 -8.74 15.47
C ILE A 29 -7.43 -9.75 15.12
N GLY A 30 -6.92 -9.60 13.90
CA GLY A 30 -5.75 -10.34 13.40
C GLY A 30 -4.45 -9.57 13.66
N GLY A 31 -3.45 -10.29 14.15
CA GLY A 31 -2.12 -9.76 14.42
C GLY A 31 -1.61 -10.15 15.81
N GLU A 32 -0.29 -10.25 15.91
CA GLU A 32 0.40 -10.51 17.17
C GLU A 32 1.34 -9.35 17.48
N GLY A 33 1.42 -9.00 18.76
CA GLY A 33 2.26 -7.90 19.20
C GLY A 33 2.23 -7.69 20.71
N PRO A 34 3.22 -6.98 21.25
CA PRO A 34 3.38 -6.81 22.69
C PRO A 34 2.21 -6.06 23.35
N LYS A 35 1.43 -5.27 22.59
CA LYS A 35 0.24 -4.57 23.09
C LYS A 35 -1.05 -5.40 23.03
N ARG A 36 -0.98 -6.69 22.66
CA ARG A 36 -2.13 -7.60 22.73
C ARG A 36 -2.74 -7.64 24.14
N ILE A 37 -1.90 -7.59 25.16
CA ILE A 37 -2.32 -7.59 26.57
C ILE A 37 -3.32 -6.47 26.90
N ILE A 38 -3.20 -5.31 26.26
CA ILE A 38 -4.12 -4.17 26.46
C ILE A 38 -5.52 -4.54 25.95
N LEU A 39 -5.61 -5.22 24.81
CA LEU A 39 -6.89 -5.65 24.25
C LEU A 39 -7.50 -6.78 25.07
N GLU A 40 -6.68 -7.68 25.61
CA GLU A 40 -7.13 -8.72 26.54
C GLU A 40 -7.68 -8.10 27.83
N GLU A 41 -7.00 -7.13 28.41
CA GLU A 41 -7.47 -6.42 29.61
C GLU A 41 -8.80 -5.69 29.35
N VAL A 42 -8.94 -5.02 28.20
CA VAL A 42 -10.22 -4.40 27.79
C VAL A 42 -11.30 -5.47 27.62
N ARG A 43 -10.99 -6.59 26.99
CA ARG A 43 -11.95 -7.68 26.80
C ARG A 43 -12.44 -8.26 28.14
N GLU A 44 -11.55 -8.47 29.11
CA GLU A 44 -11.91 -8.93 30.46
C GLU A 44 -12.72 -7.87 31.22
N ARG A 45 -12.23 -6.61 31.25
CA ARG A 45 -12.85 -5.52 32.01
C ARG A 45 -14.28 -5.23 31.57
N TYR A 46 -14.55 -5.31 30.26
CA TYR A 46 -15.86 -5.04 29.68
C TYR A 46 -16.66 -6.31 29.33
N GLN A 47 -16.17 -7.50 29.71
CA GLN A 47 -16.81 -8.80 29.46
C GLN A 47 -17.17 -9.03 27.97
N LEU A 48 -16.24 -8.70 27.07
CA LEU A 48 -16.46 -8.73 25.61
C LEU A 48 -15.95 -10.01 24.94
N HIS A 49 -15.88 -11.13 25.66
CA HIS A 49 -15.31 -12.39 25.18
C HIS A 49 -15.98 -12.92 23.92
N ASP A 50 -17.31 -12.84 23.86
CA ASP A 50 -18.10 -13.35 22.73
C ASP A 50 -18.03 -12.43 21.51
N ARG A 51 -17.65 -11.16 21.71
CA ARG A 51 -17.69 -10.12 20.67
C ARG A 51 -16.32 -9.69 20.16
N VAL A 52 -15.25 -9.89 20.92
CA VAL A 52 -13.89 -9.47 20.56
C VAL A 52 -13.00 -10.71 20.47
N GLN A 53 -12.83 -11.20 19.25
CA GLN A 53 -12.01 -12.36 18.95
C GLN A 53 -10.59 -11.94 18.55
N LEU A 54 -9.61 -12.36 19.35
CA LEU A 54 -8.19 -12.10 19.12
C LEU A 54 -7.55 -13.31 18.43
N LEU A 55 -7.48 -13.26 17.09
CA LEU A 55 -7.07 -14.39 16.25
C LEU A 55 -5.56 -14.71 16.33
N GLY A 56 -4.74 -13.76 16.80
CA GLY A 56 -3.28 -13.91 16.81
C GLY A 56 -2.65 -13.67 15.45
N ALA A 57 -1.40 -14.10 15.25
CA ALA A 57 -0.72 -13.96 13.98
C ALA A 57 -1.45 -14.77 12.90
N LEU A 58 -1.76 -14.11 11.78
CA LEU A 58 -2.36 -14.75 10.61
C LEU A 58 -1.31 -14.88 9.50
N GLU A 59 -1.25 -16.05 8.88
CA GLU A 59 -0.49 -16.22 7.64
C GLU A 59 -1.20 -15.51 6.48
N HIS A 60 -0.43 -15.03 5.50
CA HIS A 60 -0.97 -14.30 4.34
C HIS A 60 -2.08 -15.05 3.60
N LYS A 61 -2.01 -16.38 3.54
CA LYS A 61 -3.02 -17.23 2.90
C LYS A 61 -4.38 -17.20 3.64
N ASP A 62 -4.37 -16.96 4.94
CA ASP A 62 -5.55 -17.02 5.81
C ASP A 62 -6.21 -15.65 6.02
N VAL A 63 -5.49 -14.55 5.72
CA VAL A 63 -6.00 -13.18 5.83
C VAL A 63 -7.30 -13.01 5.06
N ARG A 64 -7.37 -13.55 3.84
CA ARG A 64 -8.60 -13.51 3.02
C ARG A 64 -9.78 -14.17 3.74
N ASN A 65 -9.57 -15.34 4.34
CA ASN A 65 -10.62 -16.11 5.01
C ASN A 65 -11.22 -15.34 6.20
N VAL A 66 -10.42 -14.49 6.84
CA VAL A 66 -10.89 -13.61 7.92
C VAL A 66 -11.59 -12.38 7.36
N LEU A 67 -10.99 -11.71 6.37
CA LEU A 67 -11.55 -10.48 5.80
C LEU A 67 -12.95 -10.69 5.23
N VAL A 68 -13.21 -11.80 4.51
CA VAL A 68 -14.53 -12.08 3.92
C VAL A 68 -15.66 -12.30 4.95
N GLN A 69 -15.33 -12.48 6.24
CA GLN A 69 -16.33 -12.58 7.30
C GLN A 69 -16.79 -11.20 7.81
N GLY A 70 -16.04 -10.13 7.49
CA GLY A 70 -16.31 -8.79 7.95
C GLY A 70 -17.11 -7.95 6.95
N HIS A 71 -17.71 -6.87 7.47
CA HIS A 71 -18.38 -5.85 6.67
C HIS A 71 -17.55 -4.56 6.58
N ILE A 72 -16.79 -4.26 7.63
CA ILE A 72 -16.02 -3.03 7.80
C ILE A 72 -14.61 -3.40 8.23
N PHE A 73 -13.61 -2.80 7.58
CA PHE A 73 -12.21 -2.92 7.97
C PHE A 73 -11.73 -1.63 8.62
N LEU A 74 -11.07 -1.75 9.77
CA LEU A 74 -10.59 -0.63 10.57
C LEU A 74 -9.06 -0.63 10.61
N ASN A 75 -8.46 0.47 10.17
CA ASN A 75 -7.02 0.73 10.36
C ASN A 75 -6.80 1.94 11.29
N THR A 76 -6.16 1.70 12.43
CA THR A 76 -5.89 2.72 13.46
C THR A 76 -4.43 3.20 13.47
N SER A 77 -3.68 2.96 12.39
CA SER A 77 -2.25 3.25 12.37
C SER A 77 -1.95 4.74 12.57
N LEU A 78 -0.89 5.06 13.31
CA LEU A 78 -0.43 6.44 13.54
C LEU A 78 0.56 6.92 12.47
N THR A 79 1.21 5.98 11.78
CA THR A 79 2.16 6.25 10.70
C THR A 79 2.10 5.10 9.71
N GLU A 80 1.79 5.38 8.45
CA GLU A 80 1.73 4.39 7.37
C GLU A 80 2.07 5.01 6.02
N ALA A 81 2.69 4.23 5.14
CA ALA A 81 3.04 4.70 3.80
C ALA A 81 1.95 4.32 2.78
N PHE A 82 1.55 3.04 2.74
CA PHE A 82 0.59 2.53 1.75
C PHE A 82 -0.38 1.48 2.33
N CYS A 83 -0.03 0.83 3.44
CA CYS A 83 -0.85 -0.18 4.13
C CYS A 83 -1.57 -1.19 3.20
N MET A 84 -0.88 -2.27 2.83
CA MET A 84 -1.44 -3.34 1.97
C MET A 84 -2.77 -3.91 2.48
N ALA A 85 -2.95 -3.97 3.80
CA ALA A 85 -4.17 -4.48 4.42
C ALA A 85 -5.43 -3.69 4.02
N ILE A 86 -5.31 -2.39 3.75
CA ILE A 86 -6.43 -1.57 3.24
C ILE A 86 -6.84 -2.04 1.84
N VAL A 87 -5.86 -2.30 0.96
CA VAL A 87 -6.13 -2.80 -0.40
C VAL A 87 -6.70 -4.21 -0.36
N GLU A 88 -6.19 -5.08 0.51
CA GLU A 88 -6.69 -6.45 0.71
C GLU A 88 -8.15 -6.44 1.20
N ALA A 89 -8.46 -5.62 2.19
CA ALA A 89 -9.81 -5.47 2.73
C ALA A 89 -10.80 -4.92 1.70
N ALA A 90 -10.43 -3.84 1.01
CA ALA A 90 -11.26 -3.28 -0.06
C ALA A 90 -11.42 -4.26 -1.23
N SER A 91 -10.39 -5.06 -1.54
CA SER A 91 -10.48 -6.14 -2.54
C SER A 91 -11.43 -7.25 -2.11
N CYS A 92 -11.63 -7.46 -0.81
CA CYS A 92 -12.65 -8.37 -0.29
C CYS A 92 -14.05 -7.73 -0.22
N GLY A 93 -14.17 -6.45 -0.60
CA GLY A 93 -15.43 -5.72 -0.65
C GLY A 93 -15.88 -5.11 0.67
N LEU A 94 -14.96 -4.93 1.64
CA LEU A 94 -15.26 -4.30 2.92
C LEU A 94 -15.22 -2.78 2.81
N GLN A 95 -16.09 -2.10 3.56
CA GLN A 95 -15.97 -0.65 3.76
C GLN A 95 -14.74 -0.37 4.62
N VAL A 96 -13.83 0.50 4.14
CA VAL A 96 -12.61 0.85 4.87
C VAL A 96 -12.85 2.10 5.71
N VAL A 97 -12.47 2.04 6.99
CA VAL A 97 -12.30 3.18 7.89
C VAL A 97 -10.84 3.23 8.31
N SER A 98 -10.16 4.35 8.09
CA SER A 98 -8.74 4.48 8.40
C SER A 98 -8.40 5.86 8.93
N THR A 99 -7.32 5.94 9.71
CA THR A 99 -6.67 7.20 10.04
C THR A 99 -6.05 7.88 8.80
N LYS A 100 -6.13 9.21 8.73
CA LYS A 100 -5.57 10.07 7.68
C LYS A 100 -4.09 10.37 7.96
N VAL A 101 -3.23 9.37 7.84
CA VAL A 101 -1.80 9.50 8.13
C VAL A 101 -0.93 9.07 6.94
N GLY A 102 0.22 9.71 6.77
CA GLY A 102 1.18 9.41 5.70
C GLY A 102 0.53 9.32 4.33
N GLY A 103 0.76 8.22 3.60
CA GLY A 103 0.23 8.02 2.24
C GLY A 103 -1.13 7.33 2.17
N ILE A 104 -1.80 7.05 3.30
CA ILE A 104 -3.12 6.41 3.32
C ILE A 104 -4.17 7.10 2.44
N PRO A 105 -4.25 8.45 2.39
CA PRO A 105 -5.24 9.14 1.54
C PRO A 105 -5.06 8.87 0.04
N GLU A 106 -3.90 8.38 -0.38
CA GLU A 106 -3.59 8.07 -1.78
C GLU A 106 -3.91 6.61 -2.15
N VAL A 107 -4.20 5.76 -1.15
CA VAL A 107 -4.36 4.30 -1.34
C VAL A 107 -5.70 3.96 -1.98
N LEU A 108 -6.78 4.61 -1.56
CA LEU A 108 -8.12 4.37 -2.11
C LEU A 108 -8.81 5.69 -2.45
N PRO A 109 -9.67 5.68 -3.49
CA PRO A 109 -10.55 6.82 -3.77
C PRO A 109 -11.41 7.20 -2.55
N GLU A 110 -11.69 8.49 -2.38
CA GLU A 110 -12.44 9.02 -1.22
C GLU A 110 -13.82 8.38 -1.02
N ASN A 111 -14.44 7.86 -2.08
CA ASN A 111 -15.73 7.18 -1.99
C ASN A 111 -15.65 5.74 -1.44
N LEU A 112 -14.46 5.16 -1.32
CA LEU A 112 -14.24 3.80 -0.81
C LEU A 112 -13.57 3.77 0.57
N ILE A 113 -13.14 4.91 1.09
CA ILE A 113 -12.43 5.01 2.37
C ILE A 113 -12.95 6.18 3.19
N ILE A 114 -13.30 5.91 4.44
CA ILE A 114 -13.63 6.94 5.42
C ILE A 114 -12.34 7.28 6.17
N LEU A 115 -11.83 8.49 5.93
CA LEU A 115 -10.61 8.99 6.56
C LEU A 115 -10.94 9.77 7.84
N CYS A 116 -10.28 9.40 8.94
CA CYS A 116 -10.47 9.97 10.27
C CYS A 116 -9.17 10.55 10.81
N GLU A 117 -9.26 11.50 11.74
CA GLU A 117 -8.08 11.91 12.52
C GLU A 117 -7.66 10.78 13.47
N PRO A 118 -6.36 10.65 13.83
CA PRO A 118 -5.84 9.60 14.70
C PRO A 118 -6.23 9.80 16.18
N SER A 119 -7.54 9.80 16.44
CA SER A 119 -8.16 9.96 17.76
C SER A 119 -9.32 8.98 17.92
N VAL A 120 -9.56 8.51 19.15
CA VAL A 120 -10.66 7.58 19.45
C VAL A 120 -11.99 8.15 18.98
N LYS A 121 -12.28 9.40 19.33
CA LYS A 121 -13.53 10.08 18.95
C LYS A 121 -13.75 10.11 17.44
N SER A 122 -12.76 10.56 16.66
CA SER A 122 -12.91 10.65 15.20
C SER A 122 -13.07 9.28 14.54
N LEU A 123 -12.38 8.25 15.05
CA LEU A 123 -12.51 6.88 14.57
C LEU A 123 -13.85 6.26 14.94
N CYS A 124 -14.37 6.51 16.14
CA CYS A 124 -15.74 6.13 16.53
C CYS A 124 -16.77 6.76 15.60
N GLU A 125 -16.68 8.08 15.34
CA GLU A 125 -17.57 8.77 14.39
C GLU A 125 -17.48 8.18 12.97
N GLY A 126 -16.28 7.83 12.51
CA GLY A 126 -16.07 7.19 11.20
C GLY A 126 -16.66 5.79 11.13
N LEU A 127 -16.48 4.99 12.17
CA LEU A 127 -17.07 3.65 12.30
C LEU A 127 -18.58 3.71 12.39
N GLU A 128 -19.16 4.66 13.12
CA GLU A 128 -20.60 4.86 13.19
C GLU A 128 -21.20 5.18 11.82
N LYS A 129 -20.53 6.02 11.03
CA LYS A 129 -20.92 6.27 9.63
C LYS A 129 -20.89 4.99 8.79
N ALA A 130 -19.83 4.19 8.92
CA ALA A 130 -19.72 2.92 8.20
C ALA A 130 -20.81 1.92 8.64
N ILE A 131 -21.05 1.77 9.95
CA ILE A 131 -22.11 0.93 10.51
C ILE A 131 -23.48 1.37 10.00
N PHE A 132 -23.73 2.69 9.96
CA PHE A 132 -24.96 3.23 9.41
C PHE A 132 -25.12 2.86 7.93
N GLN A 133 -24.07 3.02 7.11
CA GLN A 133 -24.11 2.65 5.68
C GLN A 133 -24.35 1.15 5.45
N VAL A 134 -23.80 0.28 6.31
CA VAL A 134 -24.08 -1.17 6.30
C VAL A 134 -25.56 -1.40 6.61
N LYS A 135 -26.09 -0.82 7.69
CA LYS A 135 -27.47 -1.03 8.13
C LYS A 135 -28.50 -0.44 7.17
N SER A 136 -28.20 0.69 6.54
CA SER A 136 -29.08 1.34 5.57
C SER A 136 -29.00 0.74 4.16
N GLY A 137 -28.07 -0.20 3.92
CA GLY A 137 -27.83 -0.77 2.60
C GLY A 137 -27.31 0.25 1.59
N THR A 138 -26.72 1.36 2.06
CA THR A 138 -26.17 2.42 1.19
C THR A 138 -24.76 2.10 0.72
N LEU A 139 -24.09 1.12 1.35
CA LEU A 139 -22.81 0.65 0.86
C LEU A 139 -22.92 0.08 -0.56
N PRO A 140 -21.96 0.37 -1.45
CA PRO A 140 -21.85 -0.35 -2.70
C PRO A 140 -21.72 -1.84 -2.43
N ALA A 141 -22.34 -2.66 -3.29
CA ALA A 141 -22.21 -4.09 -3.19
C ALA A 141 -20.72 -4.53 -3.23
N PRO A 142 -20.31 -5.54 -2.45
CA PRO A 142 -18.90 -5.97 -2.36
C PRO A 142 -18.21 -6.18 -3.71
N GLU A 143 -18.94 -6.69 -4.71
CA GLU A 143 -18.46 -6.88 -6.08
C GLU A 143 -18.10 -5.56 -6.78
N ASN A 144 -18.84 -4.49 -6.51
CA ASN A 144 -18.57 -3.17 -7.08
C ASN A 144 -17.29 -2.60 -6.48
N ILE A 145 -17.12 -2.70 -5.16
CA ILE A 145 -15.89 -2.27 -4.47
C ILE A 145 -14.70 -3.05 -5.03
N HIS A 146 -14.81 -4.38 -5.14
CA HIS A 146 -13.77 -5.23 -5.73
C HIS A 146 -13.41 -4.80 -7.16
N ASN A 147 -14.41 -4.59 -8.02
CA ASN A 147 -14.19 -4.21 -9.42
C ASN A 147 -13.47 -2.87 -9.55
N VAL A 148 -13.82 -1.91 -8.70
CA VAL A 148 -13.16 -0.61 -8.64
C VAL A 148 -11.70 -0.81 -8.23
N VAL A 149 -11.41 -1.48 -7.11
CA VAL A 149 -10.04 -1.72 -6.61
C VAL A 149 -9.18 -2.49 -7.63
N LYS A 150 -9.76 -3.50 -8.28
CA LYS A 150 -9.12 -4.30 -9.33
C LYS A 150 -8.61 -3.44 -10.48
N SER A 151 -9.28 -2.33 -10.81
CA SER A 151 -8.84 -1.42 -11.87
C SER A 151 -7.64 -0.55 -11.49
N PHE A 152 -7.43 -0.25 -10.21
CA PHE A 152 -6.34 0.63 -9.76
C PHE A 152 -5.01 -0.10 -9.57
N TYR A 153 -5.06 -1.33 -9.06
CA TYR A 153 -3.89 -2.07 -8.57
C TYR A 153 -3.58 -3.35 -9.35
N THR A 154 -3.64 -3.29 -10.68
CA THR A 154 -3.05 -4.37 -11.50
C THR A 154 -1.55 -4.19 -11.63
N TRP A 155 -0.79 -5.29 -11.67
CA TRP A 155 0.65 -5.25 -11.93
C TRP A 155 1.00 -4.49 -13.21
N ARG A 156 0.16 -4.59 -14.24
CA ARG A 156 0.31 -3.84 -15.49
C ARG A 156 0.20 -2.32 -15.26
N ASN A 157 -0.82 -1.87 -14.52
CA ASN A 157 -1.01 -0.44 -14.24
C ASN A 157 0.09 0.11 -13.32
N VAL A 158 0.52 -0.68 -12.33
CA VAL A 158 1.64 -0.32 -11.45
C VAL A 158 2.92 -0.17 -12.28
N ALA A 159 3.25 -1.16 -13.11
CA ALA A 159 4.43 -1.12 -13.98
C ALA A 159 4.41 0.11 -14.92
N GLU A 160 3.28 0.36 -15.60
CA GLU A 160 3.15 1.50 -16.51
C GLU A 160 3.31 2.85 -15.79
N ARG A 161 2.75 2.99 -14.59
CA ARG A 161 2.92 4.21 -13.78
C ARG A 161 4.36 4.38 -13.32
N THR A 162 5.02 3.28 -12.92
CA THR A 162 6.44 3.30 -12.56
C THR A 162 7.31 3.69 -13.76
N GLU A 163 7.09 3.09 -14.93
CA GLU A 163 7.82 3.43 -16.16
C GLU A 163 7.72 4.92 -16.51
N LYS A 164 6.53 5.53 -16.37
CA LYS A 164 6.34 6.98 -16.60
C LYS A 164 7.23 7.83 -15.69
N VAL A 165 7.40 7.44 -14.43
CA VAL A 165 8.29 8.15 -13.49
C VAL A 165 9.75 7.98 -13.91
N TYR A 166 10.17 6.75 -14.25
CA TYR A 166 11.53 6.49 -14.72
C TYR A 166 11.84 7.25 -16.02
N GLU A 167 10.93 7.25 -16.98
CA GLU A 167 11.10 7.98 -18.25
C GLU A 167 11.20 9.49 -17.99
N ARG A 168 10.35 10.04 -17.11
CA ARG A 168 10.43 11.45 -16.72
C ARG A 168 11.79 11.77 -16.12
N VAL A 169 12.23 11.01 -15.11
CA VAL A 169 13.50 11.24 -14.41
C VAL A 169 14.70 11.04 -15.35
N SER A 170 14.63 10.11 -16.29
CA SER A 170 15.69 9.88 -17.29
C SER A 170 15.93 11.08 -18.22
N LYS A 171 14.90 11.92 -18.42
CA LYS A 171 14.97 13.14 -19.24
C LYS A 171 15.41 14.36 -18.43
N GLU A 172 15.46 14.26 -17.10
CA GLU A 172 15.92 15.35 -16.26
C GLU A 172 17.44 15.49 -16.38
N THR A 173 17.92 16.72 -16.58
CA THR A 173 19.34 16.98 -16.71
C THR A 173 20.03 16.69 -15.39
N VAL A 174 20.99 15.76 -15.38
CA VAL A 174 21.82 15.52 -14.20
C VAL A 174 22.60 16.80 -13.88
N LEU A 175 22.40 17.32 -12.66
CA LEU A 175 23.11 18.53 -12.24
C LEU A 175 24.62 18.27 -12.20
N PRO A 176 25.44 19.15 -12.77
CA PRO A 176 26.89 19.02 -12.68
C PRO A 176 27.35 19.11 -11.22
N ILE A 177 28.49 18.47 -10.92
CA ILE A 177 28.99 18.26 -9.55
C ILE A 177 29.07 19.56 -8.73
N HIS A 178 29.47 20.67 -9.35
CA HIS A 178 29.55 21.98 -8.69
C HIS A 178 28.18 22.48 -8.21
N LYS A 179 27.11 22.31 -9.00
CA LYS A 179 25.74 22.67 -8.59
C LYS A 179 25.21 21.75 -7.49
N ARG A 180 25.56 20.46 -7.54
CA ARG A 180 25.21 19.49 -6.49
C ARG A 180 25.89 19.84 -5.16
N LEU A 181 27.17 20.22 -5.20
CA LEU A 181 27.95 20.62 -4.03
C LEU A 181 27.42 21.91 -3.42
N ASN A 182 27.17 22.94 -4.25
CA ASN A 182 26.57 24.19 -3.78
C ASN A 182 25.22 23.97 -3.11
N ARG A 183 24.38 23.07 -3.66
CA ARG A 183 23.08 22.73 -3.05
C ARG A 183 23.22 22.07 -1.68
N LEU A 184 24.20 21.19 -1.50
CA LEU A 184 24.48 20.52 -0.22
C LEU A 184 24.96 21.53 0.83
N ILE A 185 25.86 22.43 0.44
CA ILE A 185 26.42 23.45 1.34
C ILE A 185 25.34 24.48 1.72
N SER A 186 24.46 24.87 0.79
CA SER A 186 23.45 25.91 1.05
C SER A 186 22.22 25.43 1.82
N HIS A 187 21.78 24.17 1.64
CA HIS A 187 20.52 23.69 2.21
C HIS A 187 20.65 22.80 3.46
N CYS A 188 21.82 22.25 3.75
CA CYS A 188 22.01 21.35 4.90
C CYS A 188 22.60 22.04 6.14
N GLY A 189 22.70 23.38 6.14
CA GLY A 189 23.20 24.17 7.27
C GLY A 189 24.74 24.35 7.27
N PRO A 190 25.26 25.32 8.03
CA PRO A 190 26.61 25.85 7.87
C PRO A 190 27.74 24.91 8.35
N VAL A 191 27.43 23.82 9.07
CA VAL A 191 28.43 22.81 9.48
C VAL A 191 28.15 21.50 8.75
N THR A 192 26.92 21.00 8.87
CA THR A 192 26.49 19.74 8.28
C THR A 192 26.56 19.74 6.74
N GLY A 193 26.34 20.89 6.09
CA GLY A 193 26.50 21.04 4.64
C GLY A 193 27.92 20.79 4.14
N TYR A 194 28.95 21.27 4.85
CA TYR A 194 30.34 21.01 4.48
C TYR A 194 30.74 19.55 4.73
N ILE A 195 30.21 18.92 5.79
CA ILE A 195 30.44 17.49 6.05
C ILE A 195 29.86 16.65 4.90
N PHE A 196 28.61 16.92 4.49
CA PHE A 196 28.00 16.20 3.35
C PHE A 196 28.69 16.50 2.03
N ALA A 197 29.16 17.73 1.83
CA ALA A 197 29.95 18.11 0.66
C ALA A 197 31.26 17.32 0.58
N LEU A 198 32.00 17.23 1.69
CA LEU A 198 33.22 16.43 1.79
C LEU A 198 32.94 14.94 1.50
N LEU A 199 31.90 14.37 2.11
CA LEU A 199 31.48 12.99 1.86
C LEU A 199 31.14 12.75 0.38
N ALA A 200 30.44 13.70 -0.26
CA ALA A 200 30.10 13.63 -1.68
C ALA A 200 31.33 13.68 -2.59
N VAL A 201 32.33 14.52 -2.25
CA VAL A 201 33.61 14.57 -2.97
C VAL A 201 34.38 13.26 -2.80
N ILE A 202 34.47 12.72 -1.59
CA ILE A 202 35.11 11.42 -1.34
C ILE A 202 34.42 10.31 -2.12
N SER A 203 33.09 10.29 -2.12
CA SER A 203 32.29 9.32 -2.88
C SER A 203 32.52 9.47 -4.40
N TYR A 204 32.69 10.69 -4.89
CA TYR A 204 33.00 10.97 -6.29
C TYR A 204 34.42 10.51 -6.67
N LEU A 205 35.41 10.77 -5.82
CA LEU A 205 36.77 10.25 -6.02
C LEU A 205 36.80 8.73 -5.98
N PHE A 206 36.03 8.11 -5.09
CA PHE A 206 35.87 6.66 -5.04
C PHE A 206 35.20 6.14 -6.32
N LEU A 207 34.18 6.82 -6.85
CA LEU A 207 33.58 6.47 -8.14
C LEU A 207 34.60 6.54 -9.28
N LEU A 208 35.43 7.58 -9.35
CA LEU A 208 36.49 7.69 -10.34
C LEU A 208 37.52 6.56 -10.21
N PHE A 209 37.87 6.18 -8.98
CA PHE A 209 38.73 5.04 -8.71
C PHE A 209 38.09 3.73 -9.18
N LEU A 210 36.79 3.52 -8.92
CA LEU A 210 36.04 2.36 -9.42
C LEU A 210 35.98 2.33 -10.94
N GLN A 211 35.72 3.46 -11.60
CA GLN A 211 35.75 3.59 -13.07
C GLN A 211 37.14 3.32 -13.65
N TRP A 212 38.20 3.66 -12.92
CA TRP A 212 39.56 3.33 -13.32
C TRP A 212 39.85 1.83 -13.21
N MET A 213 39.38 1.16 -12.16
CA MET A 213 39.53 -0.30 -12.01
C MET A 213 38.65 -1.09 -12.98
N THR A 214 37.42 -0.63 -13.20
CA THR A 214 36.42 -1.27 -14.07
C THR A 214 35.82 -0.21 -14.99
N PRO A 215 36.41 0.02 -16.18
CA PRO A 215 35.91 0.99 -17.13
C PRO A 215 34.46 0.75 -17.51
N ASP A 216 33.66 1.81 -17.56
CA ASP A 216 32.24 1.77 -17.94
C ASP A 216 32.02 1.15 -19.34
N SER A 217 33.05 1.18 -20.21
CA SER A 217 33.03 0.58 -21.54
C SER A 217 32.97 -0.95 -21.54
N ILE A 218 33.28 -1.60 -20.42
CA ILE A 218 33.24 -3.07 -20.25
C ILE A 218 31.92 -3.52 -19.62
N ILE A 219 31.14 -2.58 -19.07
CA ILE A 219 29.86 -2.89 -18.44
C ILE A 219 28.81 -3.08 -19.53
N ASP A 220 28.27 -4.29 -19.65
CA ASP A 220 27.19 -4.57 -20.58
C ASP A 220 26.00 -3.64 -20.30
N VAL A 221 25.60 -2.90 -21.33
CA VAL A 221 24.38 -2.11 -21.27
C VAL A 221 23.22 -3.09 -21.24
N ALA A 222 22.48 -3.10 -20.12
CA ALA A 222 21.30 -3.93 -19.97
C ALA A 222 20.33 -3.63 -21.12
N VAL A 223 20.15 -4.60 -22.01
CA VAL A 223 19.17 -4.52 -23.09
C VAL A 223 17.79 -4.46 -22.44
N ASP A 224 16.99 -3.45 -22.81
CA ASP A 224 15.59 -3.40 -22.42
C ASP A 224 14.88 -4.63 -23.02
N ALA A 225 14.67 -5.65 -22.19
CA ALA A 225 14.12 -6.92 -22.65
C ALA A 225 12.60 -6.82 -22.85
N THR A 226 11.90 -6.20 -21.89
CA THR A 226 10.44 -6.29 -21.73
C THR A 226 9.68 -4.97 -21.92
N GLY A 227 10.36 -3.84 -22.11
CA GLY A 227 9.71 -2.55 -22.30
C GLY A 227 8.91 -2.44 -23.62
N PRO A 228 8.16 -1.34 -23.83
CA PRO A 228 7.40 -1.10 -25.06
C PRO A 228 8.26 -1.09 -26.34
N ARG A 229 9.57 -0.81 -26.20
CA ARG A 229 10.57 -0.89 -27.28
C ARG A 229 11.56 -2.05 -27.08
N GLY A 230 11.25 -2.96 -26.15
CA GLY A 230 12.14 -4.02 -25.72
C GLY A 230 12.43 -5.05 -26.80
N ALA A 231 13.59 -5.68 -26.68
CA ALA A 231 14.07 -6.65 -27.66
C ALA A 231 13.12 -7.86 -27.82
N TRP A 232 12.40 -8.24 -26.76
CA TRP A 232 11.52 -9.41 -26.77
C TRP A 232 10.15 -9.08 -27.38
N THR A 233 9.71 -7.83 -27.29
CA THR A 233 8.47 -7.33 -27.89
C THR A 233 8.54 -7.32 -29.43
N ARG A 234 9.75 -7.20 -30.01
CA ARG A 234 10.00 -7.33 -31.45
C ARG A 234 10.04 -8.78 -31.96
N GLN A 235 10.25 -9.75 -31.06
CA GLN A 235 10.37 -11.17 -31.42
C GLN A 235 9.06 -11.95 -31.33
N CYS A 236 7.98 -11.37 -30.80
CA CYS A 236 6.64 -11.94 -30.91
C CYS A 236 5.94 -11.39 -32.16
N PRO A 237 6.01 -12.07 -33.32
CA PRO A 237 5.12 -11.74 -34.42
C PRO A 237 3.69 -11.99 -33.93
N HIS A 238 2.90 -10.93 -33.92
CA HIS A 238 1.46 -11.00 -33.77
C HIS A 238 0.91 -12.13 -34.63
N ASP A 239 0.18 -13.04 -33.98
CA ASP A 239 -0.58 -14.16 -34.53
C ASP A 239 -1.36 -13.76 -35.79
N LYS A 240 -0.73 -13.89 -36.96
CA LYS A 240 -1.36 -13.81 -38.28
C LYS A 240 -1.63 -15.23 -38.73
N LYS A 241 -2.78 -15.78 -38.31
CA LYS A 241 -3.66 -16.67 -39.10
C LYS A 241 -4.84 -17.17 -38.25
N ARG A 242 -5.83 -16.29 -38.05
CA ARG A 242 -7.21 -16.71 -37.77
C ARG A 242 -8.10 -16.11 -38.86
N GLY A 243 -8.21 -16.84 -39.96
CA GLY A 243 -8.98 -16.40 -41.11
C GLY A 243 -8.56 -17.11 -42.39
N GLU A 244 -8.82 -18.42 -42.47
CA GLU A 244 -9.15 -19.18 -43.68
C GLU A 244 -9.14 -20.67 -43.34
N ASN A 245 -10.30 -21.22 -43.04
CA ASN A 245 -10.74 -22.56 -43.43
C ASN A 245 -12.18 -22.78 -42.92
N ASP A 246 -13.09 -21.95 -43.40
CA ASP A 246 -14.51 -22.29 -43.49
C ASP A 246 -14.85 -22.42 -44.97
N LYS A 247 -14.79 -23.67 -45.43
CA LYS A 247 -15.31 -24.27 -46.69
C LYS A 247 -14.27 -25.23 -47.25
N VAL A 248 -14.52 -26.53 -47.11
CA VAL A 248 -14.72 -27.46 -48.24
C VAL A 248 -14.90 -28.90 -47.72
N SER A 249 -15.99 -29.53 -48.20
CA SER A 249 -16.30 -30.98 -48.33
C SER A 249 -16.39 -31.85 -47.08
N LYS A 250 -17.57 -32.39 -46.70
CA LYS A 250 -18.25 -33.56 -47.31
C LYS A 250 -17.30 -34.72 -47.64
N SER A 251 -17.23 -35.73 -46.78
CA SER A 251 -17.50 -37.13 -47.15
C SER A 251 -17.43 -38.07 -45.93
N ARG A 252 -18.52 -38.83 -45.76
CA ARG A 252 -18.76 -39.98 -44.87
C ARG A 252 -19.02 -39.68 -43.39
#